data_AF-A0A6L7YAW5-F1
#
_entry.id   AF-A0A6L7YAW5-F1
#
_cell.length_a   1.000
_cell.length_b   1.000
_cell.length_c   1.000
_cell.angle_alpha   90.00
_cell.angle_beta   90.00
_cell.angle_gamma   90.00
#
_symmetry.space_group_name_H-M   'P 1'
#
loop_
_entity.id
_entity.type
_entity.pdbx_description
1 polymer ?
#
loop_
_entity_poly.entity_id
_entity_poly.type
_entity_poly.pdbx_seq_one_letter_code
_entity_poly.pdbx_strand_id
1 'polypeptide(L)' 'MVRRIADRAVVLHDGRVREHGPVEDVLGAPRHELTRALVAADRPVSAIVRDREQRTGPTRRAPETAPL' A
#
# COMPACT_ATOMS: atom_id res chain seq x y z
N MET A 1 8.67 -0.38 4.19
CA MET A 1 9.41 -0.65 5.45
C MET A 1 10.55 -1.66 5.24
N VAL A 2 10.31 -2.75 4.51
CA VAL A 2 11.27 -3.85 4.27
C VAL A 2 12.67 -3.36 3.84
N ARG A 3 12.76 -2.41 2.90
CA ARG A 3 14.03 -1.78 2.47
C ARG A 3 14.90 -1.18 3.57
N ARG A 4 14.34 -0.88 4.75
CA ARG A 4 15.07 -0.26 5.87
C ARG A 4 15.54 -1.24 6.94
N ILE A 5 15.06 -2.48 6.89
CA ILE A 5 15.22 -3.44 7.99
C ILE A 5 15.83 -4.78 7.56
N ALA A 6 16.03 -5.00 6.26
CA ALA A 6 16.51 -6.25 5.72
C ALA A 6 17.45 -6.02 4.54
N ASP A 7 18.49 -6.87 4.46
CA ASP A 7 19.44 -6.88 3.34
C ASP A 7 18.95 -7.78 2.19
N ARG A 8 18.20 -8.84 2.52
CA ARG A 8 17.63 -9.79 1.54
C ARG A 8 16.13 -9.99 1.71
N ALA A 9 15.45 -10.25 0.59
CA ALA A 9 14.02 -10.55 0.54
C ALA A 9 13.74 -11.87 -0.19
N VAL A 10 12.64 -12.50 0.20
CA VAL A 10 12.05 -13.67 -0.46
C VAL A 10 10.56 -13.40 -0.63
N VAL A 11 10.06 -13.61 -1.85
CA VAL A 11 8.64 -13.51 -2.19
C VAL A 11 8.09 -14.93 -2.30
N LEU A 12 7.14 -15.25 -1.42
CA LEU A 12 6.47 -16.55 -1.36
C LEU A 12 5.04 -16.42 -1.88
N HIS A 13 4.62 -17.35 -2.72
CA HIS A 13 3.22 -17.47 -3.12
C HIS A 13 2.86 -18.93 -3.35
N ASP A 14 1.77 -19.35 -2.70
CA ASP A 14 1.26 -20.73 -2.77
C ASP A 14 2.33 -21.75 -2.37
N GLY A 15 3.00 -21.50 -1.23
CA GLY A 15 4.07 -22.35 -0.72
C GLY A 15 5.34 -22.41 -1.58
N ARG A 16 5.45 -21.60 -2.65
CA ARG A 16 6.61 -21.59 -3.56
C ARG A 16 7.32 -20.26 -3.56
N VAL A 17 8.65 -20.30 -3.56
CA VAL A 17 9.49 -19.11 -3.77
C VAL A 17 9.31 -18.66 -5.21
N ARG A 18 8.84 -17.42 -5.39
CA ARG A 18 8.67 -16.79 -6.69
C ARG A 18 9.83 -15.88 -7.05
N GLU A 19 10.44 -15.26 -6.05
CA GLU A 19 11.61 -14.39 -6.24
C GLU A 19 12.41 -14.30 -4.94
N HIS A 20 13.74 -14.20 -5.04
CA HIS A 20 14.63 -14.00 -3.90
C HIS A 20 15.90 -13.26 -4.30
N GLY A 21 16.50 -12.50 -3.39
CA GLY A 21 17.72 -11.74 -3.66
C GLY A 21 17.95 -10.57 -2.72
N PRO A 22 18.91 -9.69 -3.05
CA PRO A 22 19.07 -8.39 -2.39
C PRO A 22 17.75 -7.63 -2.41
N VAL A 23 17.42 -6.96 -1.30
CA VAL A 23 16.18 -6.17 -1.20
C VAL A 23 16.12 -5.08 -2.26
N GLU A 24 17.27 -4.52 -2.62
CA GLU A 24 17.41 -3.51 -3.67
C GLU A 24 16.90 -4.02 -5.02
N ASP A 25 17.25 -5.25 -5.37
CA ASP A 25 16.85 -5.89 -6.63
C ASP A 25 15.38 -6.31 -6.58
N VAL A 26 14.98 -7.06 -5.54
CA VAL A 26 13.63 -7.64 -5.44
C VAL A 26 12.55 -6.57 -5.34
N LEU A 27 12.82 -5.44 -4.66
CA LEU A 27 11.85 -4.35 -4.49
C LEU A 27 12.09 -3.17 -5.45
N GLY A 28 13.28 -3.03 -6.02
CA GLY A 28 13.62 -1.94 -6.94
C GLY A 28 13.49 -2.30 -8.41
N ALA A 29 13.85 -3.53 -8.78
CA ALA A 29 13.76 -4.06 -10.14
C ALA A 29 13.19 -5.49 -10.16
N PRO A 30 11.95 -5.69 -9.64
CA PRO A 30 11.33 -7.01 -9.56
C PRO A 30 11.21 -7.71 -10.92
N ARG A 31 11.69 -8.95 -10.98
CA ARG A 31 11.70 -9.77 -12.20
C ARG A 31 10.38 -10.52 -12.39
N HIS A 32 9.75 -10.96 -11.31
CA HIS A 32 8.50 -11.73 -11.38
C HIS A 32 7.29 -10.80 -11.41
N GLU A 33 6.30 -11.11 -12.24
CA GLU A 33 5.07 -10.30 -12.40
C GLU A 33 4.33 -10.11 -11.08
N LEU A 34 4.13 -11.20 -10.33
CA LEU A 34 3.59 -11.15 -8.97
C LEU A 34 4.32 -10.14 -8.06
N THR A 35 5.66 -10.14 -8.05
CA THR A 35 6.44 -9.22 -7.22
C THR A 35 6.21 -7.77 -7.65
N ARG A 36 6.10 -7.51 -8.96
CA ARG A 36 5.76 -6.16 -9.47
C ARG A 36 4.41 -5.69 -8.96
N ALA A 37 3.40 -6.57 -8.98
CA ALA A 37 2.07 -6.26 -8.46
C ALA A 37 2.10 -5.94 -6.95
N LEU A 38 2.85 -6.73 -6.17
CA LEU A 38 3.02 -6.48 -4.74
C LEU A 38 3.73 -5.16 -4.45
N VAL A 39 4.82 -4.86 -5.16
CA VAL A 39 5.57 -3.60 -5.00
C VAL A 39 4.70 -2.40 -5.40
N ALA A 40 3.92 -2.50 -6.48
CA ALA A 40 3.00 -1.45 -6.90
C ALA A 40 1.87 -1.21 -5.89
N ALA A 41 1.47 -2.24 -5.13
CA ALA A 41 0.46 -2.13 -4.08
C ALA A 41 1.01 -1.55 -2.76
N ASP A 42 2.34 -1.47 -2.58
CA ASP A 42 2.97 -0.95 -1.35
C ASP A 42 2.68 0.56 -1.21
N ARG A 43 1.67 0.90 -0.41
CA ARG A 43 1.38 2.29 -0.03
C ARG A 43 1.99 2.60 1.33
N PRO A 44 2.61 3.78 1.51
CA PRO A 44 3.09 4.19 2.81
C PRO A 44 1.91 4.33 3.78
N VAL A 45 2.11 3.90 5.03
CA VAL A 45 1.07 3.94 6.09
C VAL A 45 0.50 5.35 6.29
N SER A 46 1.31 6.39 6.07
CA SER A 46 0.86 7.78 6.10
C SER A 46 -0.21 8.13 5.06
N ALA A 47 -0.17 7.49 3.89
CA ALA A 47 -1.22 7.64 2.88
C ALA A 47 -2.53 6.97 3.32
N ILE A 48 -2.46 5.90 4.12
CA ILE A 48 -3.64 5.18 4.65
C ILE A 48 -4.35 6.02 5.72
N VAL A 49 -3.59 6.69 6.60
CA VAL A 49 -4.16 7.57 7.65
C VAL A 49 -4.90 8.75 7.01
N ARG A 50 -4.29 9.42 6.03
CA ARG A 50 -4.90 10.57 5.31
C ARG A 50 -6.19 10.21 4.58
N ASP A 51 -6.28 9.01 4.01
CA ASP A 51 -7.47 8.53 3.30
C ASP A 51 -8.67 8.31 4.25
N ARG A 52 -8.41 7.89 5.50
CA ARG A 52 -9.45 7.78 6.52
C ARG A 52 -9.99 9.13 6.98
N GLU A 53 -9.11 10.08 7.26
CA GLU A 53 -9.49 11.41 7.77
C GLU A 53 -10.38 12.17 6.78
N GLN A 54 -10.08 12.06 5.48
CA GLN A 54 -10.86 12.69 4.40
C GLN A 54 -12.24 12.04 4.21
N ARG A 55 -12.37 10.73 4.42
CA ARG A 55 -13.68 10.03 4.34
C ARG A 55 -14.62 10.40 5.50
N THR A 56 -14.08 10.96 6.58
CA THR A 56 -14.81 11.40 7.76
C THR A 56 -15.05 12.93 7.81
N GLY A 57 -14.77 13.67 6.72
CA GLY A 57 -15.15 15.08 6.55
C GLY A 57 -16.65 15.28 6.28
N PRO A 58 -17.22 16.48 6.57
CA PRO A 58 -18.49 16.63 7.25
C PRO A 58 -19.68 16.18 6.41
N THR A 59 -20.63 15.46 7.05
CA THR A 59 -22.01 15.38 6.59
C THR A 59 -22.48 16.80 6.27
N ARG A 60 -22.65 17.10 4.99
CA ARG A 60 -23.29 18.31 4.50
C ARG A 60 -24.64 18.42 5.23
N ARG A 61 -24.75 19.31 6.22
CA ARG A 61 -26.05 19.70 6.78
C ARG A 61 -26.90 20.13 5.59
N ALA A 62 -28.02 19.45 5.39
CA ALA A 62 -29.06 19.89 4.48
C ALA A 62 -29.47 21.33 4.86
N PRO A 63 -29.83 22.19 3.89
CA PRO A 63 -30.43 23.47 4.23
C PRO A 63 -31.75 23.16 4.94
N GLU A 64 -31.83 23.54 6.21
CA GLU A 64 -33.09 23.60 6.94
C GLU A 64 -33.93 24.68 6.25
N THR A 65 -34.74 24.26 5.28
CA THR A 65 -35.82 25.09 4.76
C THR A 65 -36.81 25.31 5.89
N ALA A 66 -36.67 26.45 6.56
CA ALA A 66 -37.77 27.09 7.24
C ALA A 66 -38.89 27.34 6.22
N PRO A 67 -40.13 27.04 6.56
CA PRO A 67 -41.12 28.10 6.45
C PRO A 67 -42.05 28.21 7.65
N LEU A 68 -42.20 29.48 8.05
CA LEU A 68 -43.37 30.21 8.58
C LEU A 68 -44.18 29.61 9.72
#